data_AF-A0A954P4I7-F1
#
_entry.id   AF-A0A954P4I7-F1
#
_cell.length_a   1.000
_cell.length_b   1.000
_cell.length_c   1.000
_cell.angle_alpha   90.00
_cell.angle_beta   90.00
_cell.angle_gamma   90.00
#
_symmetry.space_group_name_H-M   'P 1'
#
loop_
_entity.id
_entity.type
_entity.pdbx_description
1 polymer ?
#
loop_
_entity_poly.entity_id
_entity_poly.type
_entity_poly.pdbx_seq_one_letter_code
_entity_poly.pdbx_strand_id
1 'polypeptide(L)'
;MKAFTEFTAFCTALSLCFVIGCGGGEKYEEYGKAKEGEKKEAAHAHDHEHEHAEGPHGGHLIELGDHEYHGEIVFAKEDAKLSVYILGHEISESHPIEAKDVKLNLTLDGKPVSLTLAAAPVEGDPEGKSSRFELAGDEQVQAHVKDAEDLHGRLTVTIDGTGYSGEITHDHGHDEHGHDEHGHDDDHGHDKKTEKKAE
;
A
#
# COMPACT_ATOMS: atom_id res chain seq x y z
N MET A 1 -31.01 34.13 34.02
CA MET A 1 -31.93 32.98 34.20
C MET A 1 -31.16 31.76 33.67
N LYS A 2 -30.24 31.15 34.45
CA LYS A 2 -30.39 29.91 35.26
C LYS A 2 -31.31 28.87 34.57
N ALA A 3 -30.90 27.63 34.26
CA ALA A 3 -30.12 26.73 35.09
C ALA A 3 -29.23 25.74 34.29
N PHE A 4 -28.00 25.57 34.78
CA PHE A 4 -27.18 24.37 34.63
C PHE A 4 -27.66 23.36 35.67
N THR A 5 -27.80 22.09 35.30
CA THR A 5 -28.09 20.99 36.23
C THR A 5 -26.92 20.02 36.25
N GLU A 6 -26.17 20.09 37.33
CA GLU A 6 -25.14 19.14 37.75
C GLU A 6 -25.80 17.89 38.35
N PHE A 7 -25.24 16.70 38.11
CA PHE A 7 -25.60 15.49 38.87
C PHE A 7 -24.43 15.08 39.75
N THR A 8 -24.72 15.04 41.04
CA THR A 8 -23.82 14.94 42.18
C THR A 8 -23.24 13.54 42.39
N ALA A 9 -21.94 13.53 42.70
CA ALA A 9 -21.13 12.64 43.55
C ALA A 9 -21.76 11.36 44.18
N PHE A 10 -20.98 10.26 44.14
CA PHE A 10 -20.93 9.28 45.23
C PHE A 10 -19.47 8.91 45.59
N CYS A 11 -19.29 8.67 46.89
CA CYS A 11 -18.03 8.69 47.64
C CYS A 11 -17.19 7.40 47.54
N THR A 12 -15.86 7.60 47.48
CA THR A 12 -14.75 6.87 48.12
C THR A 12 -14.90 5.39 48.50
N ALA A 13 -13.95 4.56 48.01
CA ALA A 13 -13.28 3.56 48.83
C ALA A 13 -11.80 3.43 48.44
N LEU A 14 -10.95 3.83 49.39
CA LEU A 14 -9.50 3.71 49.42
C LEU A 14 -9.12 2.24 49.70
N SER A 15 -8.28 1.62 48.87
CA SER A 15 -7.62 0.36 49.23
C SER A 15 -6.17 0.38 48.76
N LEU A 16 -5.28 0.74 49.70
CA LEU A 16 -3.84 0.57 49.62
C LEU A 16 -3.47 -0.77 50.27
N CYS A 17 -2.88 -1.68 49.50
CA CYS A 17 -2.02 -2.75 50.02
C CYS A 17 -0.61 -2.51 49.48
N PHE A 18 0.25 -1.97 50.35
CA PHE A 18 1.70 -2.01 50.21
C PHE A 18 2.19 -3.44 50.50
N VAL A 19 2.97 -4.02 49.60
CA VAL A 19 3.91 -5.10 49.93
C VAL A 19 5.31 -4.63 49.58
N ILE A 20 6.10 -4.43 50.63
CA ILE A 20 7.54 -4.17 50.58
C ILE A 20 8.22 -5.55 50.48
N GLY A 21 8.91 -5.80 49.38
CA GLY A 21 9.88 -6.89 49.24
C GLY A 21 11.22 -6.33 48.80
N CYS A 22 12.24 -6.46 49.64
CA CYS A 22 13.60 -5.99 49.37
C CYS A 22 14.57 -7.17 49.55
N GLY A 23 15.52 -7.31 48.62
CA GLY A 23 16.82 -7.94 48.91
C GLY A 23 17.16 -9.23 48.16
N GLY A 24 17.86 -9.10 47.04
CA GLY A 24 18.59 -10.18 46.38
C GLY A 24 19.41 -9.62 45.22
N GLY A 25 20.71 -9.40 45.44
CA GLY A 25 21.59 -8.66 44.56
C GLY A 25 22.18 -9.44 43.38
N GLU A 26 22.68 -8.64 42.43
CA GLU A 26 23.85 -8.85 41.58
C GLU A 26 23.90 -10.10 40.69
N LYS A 27 23.68 -9.89 39.38
CA LYS A 27 24.64 -10.23 38.31
C LYS A 27 24.10 -9.82 36.93
N TYR A 28 24.81 -8.90 36.31
CA TYR A 28 24.85 -8.68 34.87
C TYR A 28 25.64 -9.83 34.24
N GLU A 29 24.98 -10.59 33.38
CA GLU A 29 25.61 -11.52 32.46
C GLU A 29 25.27 -11.04 31.05
N GLU A 30 26.25 -10.37 30.47
CA GLU A 30 26.48 -10.29 29.04
C GLU A 30 26.84 -11.68 28.52
N TYR A 31 25.96 -12.28 27.72
CA TYR A 31 26.25 -13.38 26.79
C TYR A 31 25.06 -13.42 25.82
N GLY A 32 25.21 -13.42 24.51
CA GLY A 32 26.37 -13.75 23.72
C GLY A 32 25.83 -14.34 22.42
N LYS A 33 26.39 -13.87 21.32
CA LYS A 33 26.12 -14.22 19.94
C LYS A 33 25.84 -15.71 19.66
N ALA A 34 25.00 -15.85 18.62
CA ALA A 34 25.04 -16.80 17.51
C ALA A 34 24.57 -18.24 17.77
N LYS A 35 23.45 -18.59 17.12
CA LYS A 35 23.41 -19.38 15.87
C LYS A 35 22.23 -18.86 15.04
N GLU A 36 22.45 -18.12 13.96
CA GLU A 36 22.59 -18.67 12.60
C GLU A 36 21.86 -20.01 12.44
N GLY A 37 20.53 -19.90 12.36
CA GLY A 37 19.64 -20.93 11.83
C GLY A 37 19.17 -20.44 10.46
N GLU A 38 19.71 -21.10 9.44
CA GLU A 38 19.28 -21.14 8.04
C GLU A 38 18.21 -20.14 7.61
N LYS A 39 18.67 -19.14 6.87
CA LYS A 39 17.92 -18.55 5.76
C LYS A 39 17.49 -19.70 4.84
N LYS A 40 16.28 -20.22 5.00
CA LYS A 40 15.58 -20.81 3.88
C LYS A 40 15.08 -19.64 3.04
N GLU A 41 15.88 -19.29 2.04
CA GLU A 41 15.35 -18.83 0.75
C GLU A 41 14.34 -19.88 0.29
N ALA A 42 13.07 -19.68 0.66
CA ALA A 42 11.99 -20.08 -0.22
C ALA A 42 11.82 -18.89 -1.16
N ALA A 43 12.61 -18.92 -2.24
CA ALA A 43 12.29 -18.18 -3.44
C ALA A 43 10.96 -18.74 -3.97
N HIS A 44 9.86 -18.24 -3.41
CA HIS A 44 8.61 -18.12 -4.13
C HIS A 44 8.65 -16.73 -4.75
N ALA A 45 9.49 -16.59 -5.78
CA ALA A 45 9.16 -15.69 -6.87
C ALA A 45 7.92 -16.30 -7.53
N HIS A 46 6.76 -16.01 -6.95
CA HIS A 46 5.57 -15.97 -7.77
C HIS A 46 5.76 -14.73 -8.64
N ASP A 47 6.41 -14.95 -9.77
CA ASP A 47 6.29 -14.09 -10.93
C ASP A 47 4.83 -14.23 -11.39
N HIS A 48 3.94 -13.59 -10.63
CA HIS A 48 2.68 -13.19 -11.18
C HIS A 48 3.07 -12.13 -12.18
N GLU A 49 2.98 -12.49 -13.45
CA GLU A 49 2.89 -11.54 -14.54
C GLU A 49 1.68 -10.65 -14.20
N HIS A 50 1.94 -9.56 -13.46
CA HIS A 50 0.92 -8.62 -13.02
C HIS A 50 0.56 -7.79 -14.25
N GLU A 51 -0.20 -8.40 -15.16
CA GLU A 51 -1.06 -7.63 -16.05
C GLU A 51 -1.85 -6.69 -15.14
N HIS A 52 -1.59 -5.38 -15.27
CA HIS A 52 -2.10 -4.32 -14.42
C HIS A 52 -3.63 -4.28 -14.49
N ALA A 53 -4.29 -5.21 -13.79
CA ALA A 53 -5.72 -5.36 -13.82
C ALA A 53 -6.34 -4.17 -13.11
N GLU A 54 -7.21 -3.46 -13.81
CA GLU A 54 -8.10 -2.49 -13.18
C GLU A 54 -8.97 -3.21 -12.16
N GLY A 55 -9.19 -2.56 -11.02
CA GLY A 55 -10.10 -3.07 -10.00
C GLY A 55 -11.56 -3.07 -10.47
N PRO A 56 -12.46 -3.72 -9.71
CA PRO A 56 -13.88 -3.82 -10.07
C PRO A 56 -14.62 -2.47 -10.19
N HIS A 57 -14.06 -1.39 -9.66
CA HIS A 57 -14.59 -0.03 -9.75
C HIS A 57 -13.85 0.84 -10.77
N GLY A 58 -12.95 0.25 -11.58
CA GLY A 58 -12.16 0.95 -12.60
C GLY A 58 -11.01 1.77 -12.00
N GLY A 59 -10.54 1.39 -10.81
CA GLY A 59 -9.43 2.03 -10.11
C GLY A 59 -8.14 1.20 -10.14
N HIS A 60 -7.12 1.76 -9.51
CA HIS A 60 -5.83 1.10 -9.34
C HIS A 60 -5.85 0.20 -8.10
N LEU A 61 -5.42 -1.05 -8.25
CA LEU A 61 -5.33 -2.02 -7.17
C LEU A 61 -4.08 -1.81 -6.32
N ILE A 62 -4.23 -1.98 -5.01
CA ILE A 62 -3.21 -1.81 -3.99
C ILE A 62 -3.16 -3.11 -3.18
N GLU A 63 -2.05 -3.82 -3.22
CA GLU A 63 -1.90 -5.06 -2.46
C GLU A 63 -1.71 -4.77 -0.97
N LEU A 64 -2.40 -5.52 -0.11
CA LEU A 64 -2.35 -5.36 1.34
C LEU A 64 -2.13 -6.73 2.00
N GLY A 65 -1.04 -6.84 2.75
CA GLY A 65 -0.77 -8.02 3.58
C GLY A 65 -0.55 -9.29 2.76
N ASP A 66 0.33 -9.27 1.76
CA ASP A 66 0.65 -10.45 0.93
C ASP A 66 -0.60 -11.04 0.23
N HIS A 67 -1.38 -10.15 -0.41
CA HIS A 67 -2.64 -10.47 -1.10
C HIS A 67 -3.76 -11.04 -0.20
N GLU A 68 -3.66 -10.92 1.14
CA GLU A 68 -4.78 -11.19 2.04
C GLU A 68 -5.97 -10.26 1.74
N TYR A 69 -5.65 -9.00 1.41
CA TYR A 69 -6.61 -7.96 1.08
C TYR A 69 -6.10 -7.13 -0.09
N HIS A 70 -7.01 -6.40 -0.71
CA HIS A 70 -6.68 -5.40 -1.71
C HIS A 70 -7.37 -4.07 -1.37
N GLY A 71 -6.70 -2.97 -1.60
CA GLY A 71 -7.32 -1.66 -1.75
C GLY A 71 -7.56 -1.39 -3.23
N GLU A 72 -8.58 -0.61 -3.56
CA GLU A 72 -8.72 -0.05 -4.90
C GLU A 72 -8.92 1.46 -4.78
N ILE A 73 -8.03 2.24 -5.40
CA ILE A 73 -8.13 3.70 -5.42
C ILE A 73 -8.75 4.17 -6.74
N VAL A 74 -9.80 4.97 -6.63
CA VAL A 74 -10.52 5.57 -7.77
C VAL A 74 -10.46 7.09 -7.63
N PHE A 75 -10.10 7.77 -8.72
CA PHE A 75 -10.15 9.23 -8.81
C PHE A 75 -11.26 9.69 -9.77
N ALA A 76 -12.26 10.37 -9.23
CA ALA A 76 -13.30 11.03 -10.02
C ALA A 76 -12.94 12.51 -10.22
N LYS A 77 -12.54 12.85 -11.45
CA LYS A 77 -12.06 14.19 -11.84
C LYS A 77 -13.07 15.31 -11.63
N GLU A 78 -14.36 15.02 -11.82
CA GLU A 78 -15.42 16.05 -11.80
C GLU A 78 -15.48 16.79 -10.46
N ASP A 79 -15.33 16.05 -9.35
CA ASP A 79 -15.43 16.58 -7.99
C ASP A 79 -14.09 16.56 -7.25
N ALA A 80 -13.00 16.20 -7.94
CA ALA A 80 -11.72 15.83 -7.34
C ALA A 80 -11.91 14.89 -6.14
N LYS A 81 -12.69 13.83 -6.36
CA LYS A 81 -13.05 12.86 -5.33
C LYS A 81 -12.13 11.65 -5.41
N LEU A 82 -11.52 11.31 -4.28
CA LEU A 82 -10.83 10.06 -4.06
C LEU A 82 -11.76 9.10 -3.35
N SER A 83 -11.86 7.88 -3.88
CA SER A 83 -12.54 6.76 -3.24
C SER A 83 -11.54 5.62 -3.07
N VAL A 84 -11.51 5.02 -1.88
CA VAL A 84 -10.78 3.78 -1.62
C VAL A 84 -11.79 2.70 -1.27
N TYR A 85 -11.76 1.59 -2.00
CA TYR A 85 -12.52 0.38 -1.70
C TYR A 85 -11.61 -0.63 -1.02
N ILE A 86 -12.13 -1.32 -0.01
CA ILE A 86 -11.45 -2.44 0.67
C ILE A 86 -12.05 -3.73 0.14
N LEU A 87 -11.18 -4.57 -0.40
CA LEU A 87 -11.49 -5.82 -1.07
C LEU A 87 -10.81 -6.97 -0.34
N GLY A 88 -11.37 -8.18 -0.48
CA GLY A 88 -10.83 -9.40 0.11
C GLY A 88 -9.63 -9.95 -0.65
N HIS A 89 -9.37 -11.25 -0.41
CA HIS A 89 -8.38 -12.02 -1.16
C HIS A 89 -8.72 -12.07 -2.66
N GLU A 90 -10.00 -12.26 -2.97
CA GLU A 90 -10.51 -12.12 -4.33
C GLU A 90 -10.84 -10.65 -4.59
N ILE A 91 -10.26 -10.05 -5.64
CA ILE A 91 -10.48 -8.63 -5.97
C ILE A 91 -11.95 -8.28 -6.29
N SER A 92 -12.80 -9.28 -6.52
CA SER A 92 -14.25 -9.08 -6.74
C SER A 92 -15.07 -9.08 -5.44
N GLU A 93 -14.45 -9.43 -4.30
CA GLU A 93 -15.10 -9.50 -3.01
C GLU A 93 -14.93 -8.19 -2.24
N SER A 94 -16.04 -7.52 -1.93
CA SER A 94 -16.04 -6.38 -1.01
C SER A 94 -15.75 -6.84 0.43
N HIS A 95 -14.90 -6.10 1.14
CA HIS A 95 -14.51 -6.41 2.52
C HIS A 95 -14.77 -5.23 3.47
N PRO A 96 -15.99 -5.12 4.05
CA PRO A 96 -16.33 -4.02 4.95
C PRO A 96 -15.61 -4.10 6.30
N ILE A 97 -15.03 -2.98 6.75
CA ILE A 97 -14.25 -2.88 7.99
C ILE A 97 -14.85 -1.89 8.99
N GLU A 98 -14.50 -2.02 10.27
CA GLU A 98 -15.03 -1.15 11.35
C GLU A 98 -14.40 0.25 11.40
N ALA A 99 -13.33 0.47 10.63
CA ALA A 99 -12.59 1.73 10.59
C ALA A 99 -13.51 2.90 10.21
N LYS A 100 -13.30 4.05 10.87
CA LYS A 100 -14.03 5.30 10.57
C LYS A 100 -13.35 6.12 9.48
N ASP A 101 -12.07 5.86 9.28
CA ASP A 101 -11.25 6.50 8.27
C ASP A 101 -10.10 5.59 7.83
N VAL A 102 -9.54 5.92 6.67
CA VAL A 102 -8.26 5.39 6.16
C VAL A 102 -7.35 6.54 5.78
N LYS A 103 -6.04 6.28 5.69
CA LYS A 103 -5.05 7.30 5.35
C LYS A 103 -4.40 7.03 4.01
N LEU A 104 -4.35 8.06 3.17
CA LEU A 104 -3.52 8.10 1.98
C LEU A 104 -2.35 9.05 2.23
N ASN A 105 -1.13 8.55 2.10
CA ASN A 105 0.07 9.36 2.14
C ASN A 105 0.61 9.46 0.72
N LEU A 106 0.30 10.57 0.05
CA LEU A 106 0.63 10.80 -1.35
C LEU A 106 1.83 11.74 -1.49
N THR A 107 2.49 11.70 -2.64
CA THR A 107 3.47 12.71 -3.05
C THR A 107 2.85 13.56 -4.15
N LEU A 108 2.42 14.78 -3.82
CA LEU A 108 1.82 15.73 -4.75
C LEU A 108 2.78 16.90 -4.98
N ASP A 109 3.09 17.23 -6.24
CA ASP A 109 4.06 18.28 -6.61
C ASP A 109 5.41 18.12 -5.86
N GLY A 110 5.87 16.87 -5.74
CA GLY A 110 7.11 16.52 -5.04
C GLY A 110 7.08 16.69 -3.51
N LYS A 111 5.89 16.92 -2.91
CA LYS A 111 5.73 17.08 -1.46
C LYS A 111 4.84 15.99 -0.87
N PRO A 112 5.17 15.47 0.32
CA PRO A 112 4.31 14.53 1.01
C PRO A 112 3.03 15.22 1.51
N VAL A 113 1.88 14.63 1.20
CA VAL A 113 0.54 15.06 1.61
C VAL A 113 -0.16 13.87 2.27
N SER A 114 -0.69 14.06 3.48
CA SER A 114 -1.45 13.03 4.19
C SER A 114 -2.93 13.39 4.18
N LEU A 115 -3.73 12.54 3.54
CA LEU A 115 -5.17 12.69 3.38
C LEU A 115 -5.89 11.65 4.24
N THR A 116 -6.99 12.05 4.86
CA THR A 116 -7.85 11.17 5.65
C THR A 116 -9.18 11.01 4.92
N LEU A 117 -9.50 9.79 4.50
CA LEU A 117 -10.73 9.47 3.79
C LEU A 117 -11.72 8.90 4.79
N ALA A 118 -12.92 9.47 4.84
CA ALA A 118 -13.95 9.07 5.80
C ALA A 118 -14.74 7.86 5.28
N ALA A 119 -15.18 6.99 6.20
CA ALA A 119 -16.07 5.89 5.87
C ALA A 119 -17.34 6.38 5.16
N ALA A 120 -17.63 5.81 3.99
CA ALA A 120 -18.78 6.11 3.16
C ALA A 120 -19.47 4.81 2.72
N PRO A 121 -20.17 4.11 3.65
CA PRO A 121 -20.71 2.78 3.41
C PRO A 121 -21.59 2.70 2.18
N VAL A 122 -21.55 1.56 1.50
CA VAL A 122 -22.37 1.26 0.32
C VAL A 122 -23.46 0.24 0.64
N GLU A 123 -24.38 0.04 -0.30
CA GLU A 123 -25.40 -0.99 -0.17
C GLU A 123 -24.75 -2.37 0.00
N GLY A 124 -25.15 -3.11 1.03
CA GLY A 124 -24.57 -4.40 1.40
C GLY A 124 -23.58 -4.35 2.56
N ASP A 125 -23.07 -3.17 2.92
CA ASP A 125 -22.19 -3.03 4.09
C ASP A 125 -22.99 -3.28 5.41
N PRO A 126 -22.47 -4.09 6.34
CA PRO A 126 -23.07 -4.26 7.66
C PRO A 126 -23.08 -2.95 8.47
N GLU A 127 -24.04 -2.82 9.39
CA GLU A 127 -24.14 -1.66 10.27
C GLU A 127 -22.82 -1.42 11.04
N GLY A 128 -22.34 -0.18 11.02
CA GLY A 128 -21.12 0.24 11.69
C GLY A 128 -19.82 -0.07 10.94
N LYS A 129 -19.90 -0.77 9.81
CA LYS A 129 -18.78 -1.07 8.91
C LYS A 129 -18.88 -0.31 7.59
N SER A 130 -17.78 -0.25 6.87
CA SER A 130 -17.70 0.36 5.54
C SER A 130 -16.69 -0.38 4.68
N SER A 131 -17.06 -0.71 3.45
CA SER A 131 -16.10 -1.19 2.44
C SER A 131 -15.53 -0.04 1.60
N ARG A 132 -16.11 1.16 1.66
CA ARG A 132 -15.66 2.33 0.90
C ARG A 132 -15.32 3.51 1.81
N PHE A 133 -14.30 4.26 1.41
CA PHE A 133 -13.84 5.47 2.08
C PHE A 133 -13.66 6.59 1.06
N GLU A 134 -14.09 7.81 1.37
CA GLU A 134 -14.09 8.92 0.41
C GLU A 134 -13.51 10.22 1.00
N LEU A 135 -12.89 10.99 0.13
CA LEU A 135 -12.54 12.39 0.34
C LEU A 135 -12.88 13.16 -0.94
N ALA A 136 -13.64 14.24 -0.80
CA ALA A 136 -14.01 15.10 -1.91
C ALA A 136 -13.67 16.56 -1.58
N GLY A 137 -13.31 17.33 -2.61
CA GLY A 137 -13.11 18.77 -2.47
C GLY A 137 -11.84 19.20 -1.73
N ASP A 138 -10.85 18.31 -1.61
CA ASP A 138 -9.56 18.66 -1.01
C ASP A 138 -8.74 19.56 -1.95
N GLU A 139 -8.22 20.67 -1.42
CA GLU A 139 -7.51 21.68 -2.21
C GLU A 139 -6.22 21.14 -2.86
N GLN A 140 -5.50 20.24 -2.17
CA GLN A 140 -4.27 19.66 -2.71
C GLN A 140 -4.59 18.68 -3.84
N VAL A 141 -5.63 17.86 -3.67
CA VAL A 141 -6.10 16.94 -4.71
C VAL A 141 -6.56 17.73 -5.94
N GLN A 142 -7.39 18.76 -5.75
CA GLN A 142 -7.87 19.62 -6.85
C GLN A 142 -6.75 20.32 -7.61
N ALA A 143 -5.71 20.77 -6.90
CA ALA A 143 -4.62 21.52 -7.51
C ALA A 143 -3.62 20.64 -8.25
N HIS A 144 -3.41 19.40 -7.80
CA HIS A 144 -2.25 18.60 -8.20
C HIS A 144 -2.57 17.24 -8.82
N VAL A 145 -3.82 16.75 -8.75
CA VAL A 145 -4.23 15.46 -9.32
C VAL A 145 -5.15 15.70 -10.52
N LYS A 146 -4.75 15.24 -11.71
CA LYS A 146 -5.50 15.38 -12.97
C LYS A 146 -6.14 14.09 -13.43
N ASP A 147 -5.53 12.98 -13.08
CA ASP A 147 -5.97 11.60 -13.31
C ASP A 147 -5.43 10.69 -12.21
N ALA A 148 -5.78 9.40 -12.29
CA ALA A 148 -5.34 8.43 -11.29
C ALA A 148 -3.82 8.20 -11.31
N GLU A 149 -3.15 8.39 -12.46
CA GLU A 149 -1.71 8.12 -12.61
C GLU A 149 -0.85 9.12 -11.81
N ASP A 150 -1.36 10.32 -11.53
CA ASP A 150 -0.71 11.29 -10.65
C ASP A 150 -0.64 10.82 -9.18
N LEU A 151 -1.35 9.74 -8.82
CA LEU A 151 -1.40 9.22 -7.45
C LEU A 151 -0.22 8.30 -7.19
N HIS A 152 0.80 8.84 -6.53
CA HIS A 152 1.92 8.06 -6.02
C HIS A 152 1.98 8.14 -4.49
N GLY A 153 2.14 7.00 -3.83
CA GLY A 153 2.23 7.01 -2.38
C GLY A 153 1.88 5.69 -1.72
N ARG A 154 1.12 5.79 -0.62
CA ARG A 154 0.87 4.65 0.26
C ARG A 154 -0.50 4.75 0.92
N LEU A 155 -1.26 3.66 0.83
CA LEU A 155 -2.46 3.45 1.64
C LEU A 155 -2.06 2.90 3.01
N THR A 156 -2.74 3.35 4.06
CA THR A 156 -2.67 2.78 5.40
C THR A 156 -4.08 2.58 5.94
N VAL A 157 -4.38 1.36 6.35
CA VAL A 157 -5.70 0.92 6.79
C VAL A 157 -5.57 -0.03 7.98
N THR A 158 -6.57 -0.06 8.86
CA THR A 158 -6.67 -1.06 9.93
C THR A 158 -7.83 -1.99 9.64
N ILE A 159 -7.54 -3.28 9.47
CA ILE A 159 -8.52 -4.33 9.20
C ILE A 159 -8.48 -5.28 10.40
N ASP A 160 -9.62 -5.49 11.05
CA ASP A 160 -9.77 -6.36 12.23
C ASP A 160 -8.74 -6.12 13.36
N GLY A 161 -8.33 -4.86 13.55
CA GLY A 161 -7.36 -4.44 14.55
C GLY A 161 -5.89 -4.58 14.13
N THR A 162 -5.62 -5.13 12.94
CA THR A 162 -4.29 -5.23 12.34
C THR A 162 -4.07 -4.09 11.35
N GLY A 163 -2.91 -3.44 11.44
CA GLY A 163 -2.52 -2.38 10.51
C GLY A 163 -1.90 -2.94 9.23
N TYR A 164 -2.41 -2.50 8.09
CA TYR A 164 -1.91 -2.86 6.76
C TYR A 164 -1.48 -1.61 6.00
N SER A 165 -0.54 -1.81 5.07
CA SER A 165 -0.08 -0.76 4.18
C SER A 165 0.31 -1.33 2.82
N GLY A 166 -0.09 -0.64 1.77
CA GLY A 166 0.20 -0.99 0.38
C GLY A 166 0.67 0.24 -0.38
N GLU A 167 1.53 0.01 -1.37
CA GLU A 167 2.09 1.06 -2.21
C GLU A 167 1.14 1.41 -3.36
N ILE A 168 1.20 2.66 -3.80
CA ILE A 168 0.43 3.18 -4.94
C ILE A 168 1.47 3.62 -5.96
N THR A 169 1.69 2.80 -6.98
CA THR A 169 2.65 3.04 -8.06
C THR A 169 2.05 2.65 -9.40
N HIS A 170 2.15 3.56 -10.35
CA HIS A 170 1.80 3.31 -11.74
C HIS A 170 3.09 2.94 -12.47
N ASP A 171 3.42 1.65 -12.53
CA ASP A 171 4.53 1.18 -13.35
C ASP A 171 4.10 1.23 -14.82
N HIS A 172 4.58 2.25 -15.52
CA HIS A 172 4.61 2.21 -16.97
C HIS A 172 5.77 1.31 -17.36
N GLY A 173 5.48 0.04 -17.64
CA GLY A 173 6.44 -0.89 -18.23
C GLY A 173 7.07 -0.28 -19.48
N HIS A 174 8.24 0.33 -19.32
CA HIS A 174 9.16 0.53 -20.43
C HIS A 174 9.86 -0.80 -20.64
N ASP A 175 9.18 -1.72 -21.32
CA ASP A 175 9.86 -2.75 -22.07
C ASP A 175 10.62 -2.05 -23.21
N GLU A 176 11.79 -1.51 -22.89
CA GLU A 176 12.85 -1.28 -23.87
C GLU A 176 13.29 -2.65 -24.40
N HIS A 177 12.46 -3.25 -25.24
CA HIS A 177 12.96 -4.15 -26.26
C HIS A 177 13.81 -3.31 -27.20
N GLY A 178 15.09 -3.19 -26.85
CA GLY A 178 16.14 -2.84 -27.78
C GLY A 178 16.07 -3.84 -28.93
N HIS A 179 15.33 -3.50 -29.97
CA HIS A 179 15.49 -4.12 -31.27
C HIS A 179 16.86 -3.66 -31.77
N ASP A 180 17.88 -4.45 -31.44
CA ASP A 180 19.15 -4.42 -32.14
C ASP A 180 18.85 -4.44 -33.63
N GLU A 181 19.26 -3.35 -34.28
CA GLU A 181 19.19 -3.16 -35.70
C GLU A 181 19.97 -4.30 -36.39
N HIS A 182 19.25 -5.29 -36.93
CA HIS A 182 19.80 -6.12 -38.00
C HIS A 182 19.86 -5.28 -39.27
N GLY A 183 20.81 -4.34 -39.30
CA GLY A 183 21.34 -3.77 -40.52
C GLY A 183 21.93 -4.90 -41.37
N HIS A 184 21.15 -5.38 -42.34
CA HIS A 184 21.70 -6.15 -43.45
C HIS A 184 22.45 -5.17 -44.36
N ASP A 185 23.69 -4.87 -43.99
CA ASP A 185 24.64 -4.27 -44.90
C ASP A 185 25.20 -5.36 -45.82
N ASP A 186 24.71 -5.34 -47.06
CA ASP A 186 25.32 -5.96 -48.21
C ASP A 186 26.76 -5.43 -48.38
N ASP A 187 27.77 -6.23 -48.01
CA ASP A 187 29.13 -6.04 -48.53
C ASP A 187 29.85 -7.38 -48.72
N HIS A 188 29.63 -8.00 -49.89
CA HIS A 188 30.50 -9.05 -50.41
C HIS A 188 31.73 -8.41 -51.08
N GLY A 189 32.61 -7.88 -50.23
CA GLY A 189 33.95 -7.43 -50.60
C GLY A 189 34.93 -8.61 -50.67
N HIS A 190 35.36 -8.90 -51.89
CA HIS A 190 36.50 -9.74 -52.26
C HIS A 190 37.72 -9.61 -51.33
N ASP A 191 38.40 -10.74 -51.05
CA ASP A 191 39.86 -10.72 -51.09
C ASP A 191 40.50 -12.03 -51.51
N LYS A 192 41.55 -11.84 -52.31
CA LYS A 192 42.27 -12.83 -53.09
C LYS A 192 43.45 -13.40 -52.31
N LYS A 193 43.77 -14.68 -52.54
CA LYS A 193 45.15 -15.17 -52.63
C LYS A 193 45.18 -16.50 -53.41
N THR A 194 45.53 -16.47 -54.70
CA THR A 194 46.87 -16.64 -55.30
C THR A 194 47.40 -18.07 -55.27
N GLU A 195 47.74 -18.56 -56.48
CA GLU A 195 49.00 -19.21 -56.92
C GLU A 195 48.68 -20.31 -57.96
N LYS A 196 48.93 -20.07 -59.24
CA LYS A 196 50.19 -20.32 -59.97
C LYS A 196 50.44 -21.83 -60.21
N LYS A 197 50.37 -22.26 -61.48
CA LYS A 197 51.49 -22.77 -62.31
C LYS A 197 51.02 -23.89 -63.28
N ALA A 198 51.47 -23.77 -64.54
CA ALA A 198 51.84 -24.80 -65.54
C ALA A 198 50.90 -26.02 -65.73
N GLU A 199 50.58 -26.48 -66.94
CA GLU A 199 51.29 -26.53 -68.22
C GLU A 199 50.24 -26.73 -69.33
#